data_AF-A0A6N4ABM7-F1
#
_entry.id   AF-A0A6N4ABM7-F1
#
_cell.length_a   1.000
_cell.length_b   1.000
_cell.length_c   1.000
_cell.angle_alpha   90.00
_cell.angle_beta   90.00
_cell.angle_gamma   90.00
#
_symmetry.space_group_name_H-M   'P 1'
#
loop_
_entity.id
_entity.type
_entity.pdbx_description
1 polymer ?
#
loop_
_entity_poly.entity_id
_entity_poly.type
_entity_poly.pdbx_seq_one_letter_code
_entity_poly.pdbx_strand_id
1 'polypeptide(L)'
;MSFFEENTPKIVSTIVLLVCVTIIRFIITTLIKRYAKHAEINEHRAILVSKYISIVIMAITLAGVFMIWGVRTNDIYIAFTSVITIIGVAFFAQWSILSNITAGIILFFSFPFKIGDTIRIHDKDFPLEGEIDDIKAFHTYLRTKEGELVTYPNNLLLQKGVSIVNTTREEREFMD
;
A
#
# COMPACT_ATOMS: atom_id res chain seq x y z
N MET A 1 -35.72 14.04 -37.53
CA MET A 1 -36.41 12.96 -36.78
C MET A 1 -35.57 11.70 -36.61
N SER A 2 -34.67 11.34 -37.53
CA SER A 2 -33.87 10.10 -37.48
C SER A 2 -32.90 9.96 -36.29
N PHE A 3 -32.26 11.05 -35.83
CA PHE A 3 -31.27 10.98 -34.74
C PHE A 3 -31.86 10.56 -33.39
N PHE A 4 -33.10 10.97 -33.09
CA PHE A 4 -33.75 10.64 -31.82
C PHE A 4 -34.27 9.20 -31.81
N GLU A 5 -34.84 8.72 -32.91
CA GLU A 5 -35.33 7.33 -33.00
C GLU A 5 -34.19 6.31 -32.90
N GLU A 6 -33.03 6.60 -33.50
CA GLU A 6 -31.85 5.73 -33.46
C GLU A 6 -31.19 5.68 -32.07
N ASN A 7 -31.24 6.77 -31.29
CA ASN A 7 -30.60 6.87 -29.98
C ASN A 7 -31.56 6.71 -28.79
N THR A 8 -32.88 6.67 -29.01
CA THR A 8 -33.89 6.40 -27.97
C THR A 8 -33.55 5.18 -27.12
N PRO A 9 -33.19 3.99 -27.66
CA PRO A 9 -32.85 2.83 -26.83
C PRO A 9 -31.61 3.06 -25.97
N LYS A 10 -30.61 3.81 -26.47
CA LYS A 10 -29.39 4.14 -25.71
C LYS A 10 -29.67 5.13 -24.59
N ILE A 11 -30.51 6.13 -24.85
CA ILE A 11 -30.95 7.12 -23.86
C ILE A 11 -31.74 6.44 -22.75
N VAL A 12 -32.73 5.60 -23.10
CA VAL A 12 -33.52 4.84 -22.13
C VAL A 12 -32.63 3.91 -21.31
N SER A 13 -31.72 3.17 -21.95
CA SER A 13 -30.77 2.28 -21.24
C SER A 13 -29.86 3.06 -20.29
N THR A 14 -29.40 4.26 -20.67
CA THR A 14 -28.58 5.12 -19.82
C THR A 14 -29.37 5.61 -18.60
N ILE A 15 -30.64 6.02 -18.80
CA ILE A 15 -31.51 6.45 -17.71
C ILE A 15 -31.76 5.30 -16.74
N VAL A 16 -32.08 4.10 -17.26
CA VAL A 16 -32.27 2.89 -16.43
C VAL A 16 -31.00 2.57 -15.65
N LEU A 17 -29.82 2.62 -16.28
CA LEU A 17 -28.54 2.41 -15.60
C LEU A 17 -28.35 3.42 -14.46
N LEU A 18 -28.55 4.71 -14.70
CA LEU A 18 -28.38 5.76 -13.69
C LEU A 18 -29.34 5.60 -12.52
N VAL A 19 -30.60 5.23 -12.79
CA VAL A 19 -31.60 4.96 -11.75
C VAL A 19 -31.17 3.74 -10.92
N CYS A 20 -30.81 2.63 -11.56
CA CYS A 20 -30.34 1.42 -10.89
C CYS A 20 -29.11 1.70 -10.02
N VAL A 21 -28.10 2.37 -10.56
CA VAL A 21 -26.88 2.75 -9.83
C VAL A 21 -27.18 3.64 -8.64
N THR A 22 -28.08 4.62 -8.80
CA THR A 22 -28.44 5.54 -7.71
C THR A 22 -29.14 4.78 -6.57
N ILE A 23 -30.04 3.86 -6.90
CA ILE A 23 -30.70 2.98 -5.93
C ILE A 23 -29.67 2.09 -5.23
N ILE A 24 -28.80 1.42 -5.98
CA ILE A 24 -27.74 0.56 -5.43
C ILE A 24 -26.82 1.35 -4.49
N ARG A 25 -26.39 2.55 -4.91
CA ARG A 25 -25.55 3.43 -4.08
C ARG A 25 -26.26 3.84 -2.79
N PHE A 26 -27.54 4.18 -2.87
CA PHE A 26 -28.34 4.52 -1.70
C PHE A 26 -28.46 3.33 -0.73
N ILE A 27 -28.73 2.13 -1.25
CA ILE A 27 -28.80 0.89 -0.45
C ILE A 27 -27.45 0.62 0.22
N ILE A 28 -26.36 0.58 -0.54
CA ILE A 28 -25.03 0.25 -0.01
C ILE A 28 -24.57 1.26 1.04
N THR A 29 -24.71 2.56 0.77
CA THR A 29 -24.32 3.60 1.76
C THR A 29 -25.17 3.55 3.02
N THR A 30 -26.46 3.22 2.90
CA THR A 30 -27.34 3.01 4.06
C THR A 30 -26.93 1.77 4.86
N LEU A 31 -26.59 0.67 4.19
CA LEU A 31 -26.11 -0.56 4.84
C LEU A 31 -24.79 -0.33 5.57
N ILE A 32 -23.83 0.38 4.96
CA ILE A 32 -22.55 0.71 5.59
C ILE A 32 -22.78 1.53 6.87
N LYS A 33 -23.64 2.56 6.81
CA LYS A 33 -23.96 3.38 7.99
C LYS A 33 -24.64 2.58 9.09
N ARG A 34 -25.60 1.72 8.73
CA ARG A 34 -26.30 0.84 9.70
C ARG A 34 -25.34 -0.15 10.35
N TYR A 35 -24.49 -0.79 9.55
CA TYR A 35 -23.48 -1.73 10.03
C TYR A 35 -22.46 -1.03 10.93
N ALA A 36 -21.95 0.13 10.52
CA ALA A 36 -21.00 0.91 11.31
C ALA A 36 -21.57 1.30 12.67
N LYS A 37 -22.85 1.70 12.73
CA LYS A 37 -23.53 2.02 14.00
C LYS A 37 -23.70 0.78 14.89
N HIS A 38 -24.01 -0.37 14.31
CA HIS A 38 -24.20 -1.61 15.07
C HIS A 38 -22.87 -2.20 15.58
N ALA A 39 -21.81 -2.08 14.79
CA ALA A 39 -20.48 -2.59 15.10
C ALA A 39 -19.60 -1.58 15.87
N GLU A 40 -20.18 -0.49 16.39
CA GLU A 40 -19.49 0.61 17.11
C GLU A 40 -18.24 1.14 16.36
N ILE A 41 -18.28 1.11 15.03
CA ILE A 41 -17.18 1.58 14.19
C ILE A 41 -17.18 3.11 14.21
N ASN A 42 -16.01 3.70 14.43
CA ASN A 42 -15.80 5.14 14.35
C ASN A 42 -16.38 5.71 13.05
N GLU A 43 -17.20 6.75 13.17
CA GLU A 43 -17.90 7.42 12.06
C GLU A 43 -16.94 7.85 10.94
N HIS A 44 -15.72 8.28 11.29
CA HIS A 44 -14.70 8.67 10.32
C HIS A 44 -14.29 7.51 9.40
N ARG A 45 -14.18 6.29 9.94
CA ARG A 45 -13.88 5.08 9.16
C ARG A 45 -15.04 4.71 8.24
N ALA A 46 -16.28 4.82 8.73
CA ALA A 46 -17.47 4.55 7.93
C ALA A 46 -17.63 5.51 6.75
N ILE A 47 -17.28 6.79 6.94
CA ILE A 47 -17.24 7.80 5.88
C ILE A 47 -16.17 7.44 4.83
N LEU A 48 -14.97 7.04 5.24
CA LEU A 48 -13.90 6.63 4.33
C LEU A 48 -14.32 5.42 3.48
N VAL A 49 -14.86 4.38 4.11
CA VAL A 49 -15.37 3.19 3.41
C VAL A 49 -16.46 3.57 2.40
N SER A 50 -17.42 4.41 2.79
CA SER A 50 -18.48 4.91 1.91
C SER A 50 -17.93 5.70 0.72
N LYS A 51 -16.86 6.48 0.93
CA LYS A 51 -16.18 7.24 -0.12
C LYS A 51 -15.51 6.31 -1.13
N TYR A 52 -14.76 5.30 -0.67
CA TYR A 52 -14.11 4.33 -1.56
C TYR A 52 -15.12 3.55 -2.40
N ILE A 53 -16.20 3.07 -1.78
CA ILE A 53 -17.27 2.38 -2.51
C ILE A 53 -17.94 3.30 -3.53
N SER A 54 -18.15 4.57 -3.18
CA SER A 54 -18.70 5.55 -4.13
C SER A 54 -17.79 5.74 -5.36
N ILE A 55 -16.47 5.73 -5.19
CA ILE A 55 -15.50 5.82 -6.30
C ILE A 55 -15.62 4.58 -7.20
N VAL A 56 -15.70 3.38 -6.63
CA VAL A 56 -15.85 2.13 -7.40
C VAL A 56 -17.16 2.12 -8.19
N ILE A 57 -18.29 2.49 -7.54
CA ILE A 57 -19.59 2.58 -8.21
C ILE A 57 -19.54 3.59 -9.36
N MET A 58 -18.89 4.75 -9.16
CA MET A 58 -18.72 5.76 -10.21
C MET A 58 -17.92 5.21 -11.40
N ALA A 59 -16.83 4.47 -11.14
CA ALA A 59 -16.04 3.84 -12.20
C ALA A 59 -16.85 2.82 -13.01
N ILE A 60 -17.63 1.97 -12.35
CA ILE A 60 -18.52 0.99 -13.00
C ILE A 60 -19.60 1.71 -13.83
N THR A 61 -20.16 2.79 -13.29
CA THR A 61 -21.18 3.59 -13.99
C THR A 61 -20.62 4.21 -15.27
N LEU A 62 -19.42 4.81 -15.20
CA LEU A 62 -18.74 5.37 -16.38
C LEU A 62 -18.47 4.29 -17.43
N ALA A 63 -17.99 3.11 -17.02
CA ALA A 63 -17.79 1.98 -17.93
C ALA A 63 -19.10 1.53 -18.59
N GLY A 64 -20.20 1.43 -17.83
CA GLY A 64 -21.52 1.09 -18.34
C GLY A 64 -22.06 2.12 -19.33
N VAL A 65 -21.88 3.41 -19.06
CA VAL A 65 -22.25 4.49 -20.00
C VAL A 65 -21.46 4.35 -21.31
N PHE A 66 -20.13 4.17 -21.25
CA PHE A 66 -19.34 3.99 -22.47
C PHE A 66 -19.80 2.78 -23.29
N MET A 67 -20.18 1.68 -22.64
CA MET A 67 -20.71 0.50 -23.32
C MET A 67 -22.05 0.77 -24.02
N ILE A 68 -23.00 1.45 -23.36
CA ILE A 68 -24.32 1.79 -23.95
C ILE A 68 -24.18 2.69 -25.18
N TRP A 69 -23.23 3.63 -25.14
CA TRP A 69 -22.99 4.56 -26.24
C TRP A 69 -22.18 3.96 -27.37
N GLY A 70 -21.82 2.66 -27.27
CA GLY A 70 -21.10 1.95 -28.32
C GLY A 70 -19.68 2.48 -28.52
N VAL A 71 -19.09 3.08 -27.47
CA VAL A 71 -17.65 3.33 -27.46
C VAL A 71 -16.99 1.98 -27.69
N ARG A 72 -16.13 1.90 -28.71
CA ARG A 72 -15.52 0.64 -29.10
C ARG A 72 -14.86 0.04 -27.86
N THR A 73 -15.09 -1.23 -27.60
CA THR A 73 -14.51 -1.94 -26.44
C THR A 73 -12.99 -1.77 -26.38
N ASN A 74 -12.35 -1.62 -27.54
CA ASN A 74 -10.93 -1.28 -27.67
C ASN A 74 -10.57 0.09 -27.04
N ASP A 75 -11.41 1.11 -27.22
CA ASP A 75 -11.17 2.45 -26.64
C ASP A 75 -11.34 2.43 -25.11
N ILE A 76 -12.27 1.62 -24.59
CA ILE A 76 -12.42 1.37 -23.14
C ILE A 76 -11.19 0.64 -22.58
N TYR A 77 -10.71 -0.39 -23.28
CA TYR A 77 -9.51 -1.13 -22.92
C TYR A 77 -8.27 -0.22 -22.89
N ILE A 78 -8.12 0.66 -23.89
CA ILE A 78 -7.04 1.64 -23.94
C ILE A 78 -7.12 2.61 -22.75
N ALA A 79 -8.30 3.11 -22.41
CA ALA A 79 -8.46 4.00 -21.25
C ALA A 79 -8.10 3.28 -19.93
N PHE A 80 -8.58 2.04 -19.76
CA PHE A 80 -8.31 1.24 -18.57
C PHE A 80 -6.82 0.90 -18.41
N THR A 81 -6.19 0.43 -19.48
CA THR A 81 -4.75 0.14 -19.49
C THR A 81 -3.92 1.40 -19.25
N SER A 82 -4.35 2.56 -19.77
CA SER A 82 -3.69 3.84 -19.51
C SER A 82 -3.73 4.22 -18.04
N VAL A 83 -4.87 4.06 -17.36
CA VAL A 83 -5.00 4.30 -15.92
C VAL A 83 -4.12 3.35 -15.12
N ILE A 84 -4.14 2.05 -15.44
CA ILE A 84 -3.27 1.06 -14.80
C ILE A 84 -1.80 1.42 -15.00
N THR A 85 -1.42 1.84 -16.21
CA THR A 85 -0.05 2.24 -16.52
C THR A 85 0.38 3.41 -15.65
N ILE A 86 -0.45 4.45 -15.53
CA ILE A 86 -0.17 5.61 -14.67
C ILE A 86 0.00 5.18 -13.21
N ILE A 87 -0.88 4.32 -12.70
CA ILE A 87 -0.79 3.78 -11.34
C ILE A 87 0.50 2.96 -11.16
N GLY A 88 0.86 2.13 -12.13
CA GLY A 88 2.09 1.34 -12.12
C GLY A 88 3.33 2.22 -12.07
N VAL A 89 3.37 3.29 -12.87
CA VAL A 89 4.46 4.28 -12.85
C VAL A 89 4.51 5.02 -11.50
N ALA A 90 3.37 5.37 -10.92
CA ALA A 90 3.33 6.01 -9.60
C ALA A 90 3.86 5.08 -8.50
N PHE A 91 3.53 3.79 -8.53
CA PHE A 91 4.09 2.81 -7.60
C PHE A 91 5.58 2.60 -7.81
N PHE A 92 6.04 2.60 -9.06
CA PHE A 92 7.47 2.54 -9.36
C PHE A 92 8.22 3.76 -8.79
N ALA A 93 7.64 4.96 -8.88
CA ALA A 93 8.20 6.15 -8.24
C ALA A 93 8.28 6.03 -6.70
N GLN A 94 7.35 5.28 -6.09
CA GLN A 94 7.33 5.00 -4.65
C GLN A 94 8.12 3.76 -4.22
N TRP A 95 8.86 3.12 -5.14
CA TRP A 95 9.58 1.86 -4.90
C TRP A 95 10.46 1.90 -3.64
N SER A 96 11.10 3.03 -3.36
CA SER A 96 11.96 3.21 -2.18
C SER A 96 11.23 2.96 -0.85
N ILE A 97 9.98 3.40 -0.73
CA ILE A 97 9.15 3.21 0.48
C ILE A 97 8.89 1.72 0.69
N LEU A 98 8.42 1.04 -0.36
CA LEU A 98 8.10 -0.38 -0.32
C LEU A 98 9.34 -1.24 -0.07
N SER A 99 10.46 -0.85 -0.68
CA SER A 99 11.75 -1.52 -0.52
C SER A 99 12.26 -1.45 0.91
N ASN A 100 12.16 -0.29 1.59
CA ASN A 100 12.56 -0.17 3.00
C ASN A 100 11.65 -0.97 3.94
N ILE A 101 10.32 -0.96 3.71
CA ILE A 101 9.36 -1.77 4.49
C ILE A 101 9.69 -3.25 4.36
N THR A 102 9.86 -3.73 3.13
CA THR A 102 10.16 -5.14 2.85
C THR A 102 11.50 -5.53 3.47
N ALA A 103 12.52 -4.67 3.35
CA ALA A 103 13.81 -4.89 3.99
C ALA A 103 13.69 -4.94 5.52
N GLY A 104 12.89 -4.06 6.15
CA GLY A 104 12.65 -4.09 7.59
C GLY A 104 12.04 -5.41 8.07
N ILE A 105 11.05 -5.93 7.34
CA ILE A 105 10.45 -7.24 7.61
C ILE A 105 11.50 -8.36 7.51
N ILE A 106 12.31 -8.34 6.44
CA ILE A 106 13.36 -9.35 6.24
C ILE A 106 14.43 -9.29 7.33
N LEU A 107 14.89 -8.08 7.69
CA LEU A 107 15.86 -7.89 8.76
C LEU A 107 15.32 -8.39 10.10
N PHE A 108 14.05 -8.17 10.39
CA PHE A 108 13.43 -8.59 11.65
C PHE A 108 13.21 -10.11 11.75
N PHE A 109 12.79 -10.77 10.66
CA PHE A 109 12.39 -12.18 10.70
C PHE A 109 13.43 -13.17 10.18
N SER A 110 14.28 -12.76 9.23
CA SER A 110 15.10 -13.69 8.43
C SER A 110 16.60 -13.54 8.66
N PHE A 111 17.06 -12.40 9.19
CA PHE A 111 18.48 -12.21 9.46
C PHE A 111 18.91 -12.86 10.77
N PRO A 112 20.19 -13.30 10.87
CA PRO A 112 20.69 -14.00 12.05
C PRO A 112 20.90 -13.07 13.27
N PHE A 113 20.99 -11.75 13.06
CA PHE A 113 21.15 -10.76 14.13
C PHE A 113 19.80 -10.29 14.68
N LYS A 114 19.78 -9.95 15.96
CA LYS A 114 18.59 -9.52 16.71
C LYS A 114 18.81 -8.15 17.34
N ILE A 115 17.71 -7.55 17.79
CA ILE A 115 17.76 -6.36 18.65
C ILE A 115 18.61 -6.69 19.89
N GLY A 116 19.59 -5.83 20.18
CA GLY A 116 20.62 -6.01 21.21
C GLY A 116 21.96 -6.57 20.70
N ASP A 117 22.03 -7.10 19.48
CA ASP A 117 23.32 -7.56 18.93
C ASP A 117 24.16 -6.36 18.48
N THR A 118 25.46 -6.40 18.76
CA THR A 118 26.42 -5.46 18.17
C THR A 118 26.83 -5.95 16.79
N ILE A 119 26.51 -5.17 15.77
CA ILE A 119 26.84 -5.47 14.38
C ILE A 119 27.88 -4.50 13.81
N ARG A 120 28.70 -4.99 12.89
CA ARG A 120 29.61 -4.21 12.07
C ARG A 120 29.17 -4.30 10.61
N ILE A 121 28.87 -3.14 10.04
CA ILE A 121 28.45 -2.98 8.65
C ILE A 121 29.71 -2.80 7.79
N HIS A 122 29.90 -3.70 6.84
CA HIS A 122 31.01 -3.66 5.87
C HIS A 122 30.66 -2.72 4.72
N ASP A 123 30.63 -1.42 5.01
CA ASP A 123 30.49 -0.37 4.02
C ASP A 123 31.85 0.32 3.78
N LYS A 124 32.21 0.50 2.51
CA LYS A 124 33.49 1.15 2.15
C LYS A 124 33.44 2.65 2.39
N ASP A 125 32.27 3.25 2.21
CA ASP A 125 32.08 4.70 2.31
C ASP A 125 31.87 5.14 3.77
N PHE A 126 31.19 4.31 4.56
CA PHE A 126 30.85 4.60 5.94
C PHE A 126 30.85 3.34 6.82
N PRO A 127 32.03 2.83 7.23
CA PRO A 127 32.10 1.70 8.13
C PRO A 127 31.49 2.08 9.48
N LEU A 128 30.47 1.32 9.91
CA LEU A 128 29.73 1.59 11.13
C LEU A 128 29.68 0.32 11.98
N GLU A 129 29.94 0.47 13.28
CA GLU A 129 29.75 -0.57 14.28
C GLU A 129 28.82 -0.03 15.37
N GLY A 130 27.78 -0.79 15.70
CA GLY A 130 26.81 -0.38 16.70
C GLY A 130 25.87 -1.50 17.11
N GLU A 131 25.28 -1.34 18.29
CA GLU A 131 24.23 -2.21 18.81
C GLU A 131 22.90 -1.90 18.15
N ILE A 132 22.15 -2.94 17.75
CA ILE A 132 20.80 -2.78 17.20
C ILE A 132 19.85 -2.38 18.34
N ASP A 133 19.49 -1.11 18.41
CA ASP A 133 18.56 -0.56 19.42
C ASP A 133 17.11 -0.95 19.06
N ASP A 134 16.74 -0.85 17.78
CA ASP A 134 15.42 -1.27 17.28
C ASP A 134 15.37 -1.38 15.74
N ILE A 135 14.45 -2.17 15.21
CA ILE A 135 14.17 -2.30 13.76
C ILE A 135 12.76 -1.77 13.49
N LYS A 136 12.65 -0.58 12.89
CA LYS A 136 11.37 0.01 12.47
C LYS A 136 11.06 -0.35 11.02
N ALA A 137 9.86 0.02 10.56
CA ALA A 137 9.42 -0.26 9.20
C ALA A 137 10.35 0.31 8.12
N PHE A 138 10.90 1.52 8.31
CA PHE A 138 11.71 2.18 7.28
C PHE A 138 13.22 2.18 7.55
N HIS A 139 13.62 2.06 8.81
CA HIS A 139 15.00 2.20 9.24
C HIS A 139 15.28 1.38 10.50
N THR A 140 16.56 1.09 10.70
CA THR A 140 17.10 0.44 11.89
C THR A 140 17.87 1.47 12.70
N TYR A 141 17.63 1.50 14.01
CA TYR A 141 18.38 2.31 14.94
C TYR A 141 19.60 1.54 15.44
N LEU A 142 20.76 2.16 15.31
CA LEU A 142 22.04 1.62 15.74
C LEU A 142 22.65 2.55 16.77
N ARG A 143 23.08 2.03 17.91
CA ARG A 143 23.77 2.79 18.94
C ARG A 143 25.26 2.50 18.88
N THR A 144 26.07 3.53 18.61
CA THR A 144 27.53 3.36 18.55
C THR A 144 28.14 3.23 19.94
N LYS A 145 29.42 2.86 20.02
CA LYS A 145 30.15 2.77 21.30
C LYS A 145 30.30 4.12 21.99
N GLU A 146 30.31 5.20 21.20
CA GLU A 146 30.34 6.59 21.65
C GLU A 146 28.95 7.08 22.13
N GLY A 147 27.91 6.25 22.00
CA GLY A 147 26.54 6.53 22.45
C GLY A 147 25.67 7.24 21.41
N GLU A 148 26.14 7.45 20.18
CA GLU A 148 25.38 8.09 19.12
C GLU A 148 24.25 7.18 18.61
N LEU A 149 23.06 7.74 18.40
CA LEU A 149 21.94 7.03 17.80
C LEU A 149 21.91 7.27 16.29
N VAL A 150 22.40 6.30 15.52
CA VAL A 150 22.45 6.33 14.05
C VAL A 150 21.19 5.71 13.47
N THR A 151 20.58 6.39 12.51
CA THR A 151 19.42 5.88 11.76
C THR A 151 19.88 5.36 10.42
N TYR A 152 19.77 4.05 10.19
CA TYR A 152 20.23 3.40 8.97
C TYR A 152 19.02 2.90 8.15
N PRO A 153 18.85 3.30 6.87
CA PRO A 153 17.75 2.82 6.04
C PRO A 153 17.79 1.30 5.87
N ASN A 154 16.66 0.63 6.08
CA ASN A 154 16.61 -0.84 6.06
C ASN A 154 17.07 -1.42 4.73
N ASN A 155 16.65 -0.82 3.61
CA ASN A 155 17.05 -1.28 2.29
C ASN A 155 18.56 -1.17 2.06
N LEU A 156 19.18 -0.12 2.59
CA LEU A 156 20.63 0.04 2.51
C LEU A 156 21.31 -1.04 3.35
N LEU A 157 20.84 -1.27 4.59
CA LEU A 157 21.45 -2.25 5.50
C LEU A 157 21.41 -3.66 4.92
N LEU A 158 20.26 -4.03 4.35
CA LEU A 158 20.03 -5.32 3.71
C LEU A 158 21.01 -5.60 2.55
N GLN A 159 21.47 -4.55 1.86
CA GLN A 159 22.39 -4.67 0.72
C GLN A 159 23.88 -4.69 1.13
N LYS A 160 24.20 -4.45 2.41
CA LYS A 160 25.58 -4.45 2.90
C LYS A 160 25.92 -5.79 3.54
N GLY A 161 27.20 -6.15 3.51
CA GLY A 161 27.71 -7.24 4.33
C GLY A 161 27.68 -6.82 5.81
N VAL A 162 27.26 -7.72 6.70
CA VAL A 162 27.19 -7.45 8.15
C VAL A 162 27.84 -8.59 8.91
N SER A 163 28.67 -8.27 9.90
CA SER A 163 29.20 -9.21 10.89
C SER A 163 28.63 -8.92 12.27
N ILE A 164 28.37 -9.96 13.05
CA ILE A 164 28.01 -9.83 14.47
C ILE A 164 29.31 -9.83 15.26
N VAL A 165 29.57 -8.77 16.01
CA VAL A 165 30.85 -8.55 16.71
C VAL A 165 30.81 -9.10 18.13
N ASN A 166 29.70 -8.85 18.84
CA ASN A 166 29.46 -9.40 20.17
C ASN A 166 28.13 -10.14 20.15
N THR A 167 28.22 -11.45 20.32
CA THR A 167 27.08 -12.29 20.67
C THR A 167 27.15 -12.47 22.18
N THR A 168 26.17 -11.95 22.93
CA THR A 168 26.04 -12.16 24.40
C THR A 168 25.82 -13.64 24.79
N ARG A 169 26.10 -14.58 23.87
CA ARG A 169 25.94 -16.02 24.03
C ARG A 169 27.22 -16.69 24.54
N GLU A 170 28.42 -16.12 24.29
CA GLU A 170 29.68 -16.71 24.78
C GLU A 170 29.84 -16.57 26.31
N GLU A 171 29.25 -15.56 26.95
CA GLU A 171 29.36 -15.41 28.42
C GLU A 171 28.45 -16.37 29.22
N ARG A 172 27.40 -16.94 28.62
CA ARG A 172 26.52 -17.88 29.34
C ARG A 172 27.00 -19.32 29.30
N GLU A 173 27.67 -19.75 28.24
CA GLU A 173 28.22 -21.12 28.13
C GLU A 173 29.49 -21.34 28.98
N PHE A 174 30.12 -20.28 29.48
CA PHE A 174 31.29 -20.37 30.37
C PHE A 174 30.93 -20.31 31.86
N MET A 175 29.68 -20.02 32.20
CA MET A 175 29.19 -19.88 33.58
C MET A 175 28.34 -21.07 34.07
N ASP A 176 28.10 -22.07 33.22
CA ASP A 176 27.47 -23.36 33.54
C ASP A 176 28.53 -24.49 33.56
#